data_AF-B9RDB1-F1
#
_entry.id   AF-B9RDB1-F1
#
_cell.length_a   1.000
_cell.length_b   1.000
_cell.length_c   1.000
_cell.angle_alpha   90.00
_cell.angle_beta   90.00
_cell.angle_gamma   90.00
#
_symmetry.space_group_name_H-M   'P 1'
#
loop_
_entity.id
_entity.type
_entity.pdbx_description
1 polymer ?
#
loop_
_entity_poly.entity_id
_entity_poly.type
_entity_poly.pdbx_seq_one_letter_code
_entity_poly.pdbx_strand_id
1 'polypeptide(L)'
;MLIKGNKKDHCSSNQSIYYSMRRNVNVLIYLDVKKALEDGMKLYISDNRVILTEGFDGVVLVKYFERIDSWPDRLPISFLT
;
A
#
# COMPACT_ATOMS: atom_id res chain seq x y z
N MET A 1 2.23 -8.50 1.73
CA MET A 1 2.52 -7.18 1.16
C MET A 1 1.32 -6.30 1.42
N LEU A 2 1.46 -5.34 2.34
CA LEU A 2 0.43 -4.32 2.55
C LEU A 2 0.83 -3.15 1.67
N ILE A 3 -0.02 -2.81 0.70
CA ILE A 3 0.13 -1.58 -0.06
C ILE A 3 -0.73 -0.54 0.64
N LYS A 4 -0.07 0.40 1.35
CA LYS A 4 -0.79 1.54 1.93
C LYS A 4 -0.83 2.65 0.88
N GLY A 5 -2.01 2.91 0.32
CA GLY A 5 -2.22 4.06 -0.54
C GLY A 5 -2.15 5.35 0.26
N ASN A 6 -1.36 6.31 -0.20
CA ASN A 6 -1.20 7.60 0.45
C ASN A 6 -2.42 8.48 0.09
N LYS A 7 -3.48 8.46 0.91
CA LYS A 7 -4.65 9.34 0.74
C LYS A 7 -4.63 10.41 1.82
N LYS A 8 -4.38 11.67 1.44
CA LYS A 8 -4.51 12.84 2.31
C LYS A 8 -5.97 13.30 2.42
N ASP A 9 -6.87 12.44 2.87
CA ASP A 9 -8.24 12.87 3.16
C ASP A 9 -8.58 12.52 4.61
N HIS A 10 -8.94 13.56 5.36
CA HIS A 10 -9.40 13.52 6.74
C HIS A 10 -10.35 12.34 7.01
N CYS A 11 -10.07 11.53 8.03
CA CYS A 11 -11.14 10.88 8.77
C CYS A 11 -10.76 10.68 10.24
N SER A 12 -11.56 11.34 11.08
CA SER A 12 -11.45 11.40 12.53
C SER A 12 -11.88 10.10 13.20
N SER A 13 -11.26 9.86 14.36
CA SER A 13 -11.69 9.00 15.48
C SER A 13 -11.73 7.48 15.27
N ASN A 14 -10.75 6.82 15.90
CA ASN A 14 -10.89 5.58 16.68
C ASN A 14 -11.72 4.42 16.07
N GLN A 15 -11.38 4.00 14.85
CA GLN A 15 -11.76 2.67 14.39
C GLN A 15 -10.48 1.88 14.13
N SER A 16 -10.19 0.92 15.00
CA SER A 16 -9.16 -0.09 14.77
C SER A 16 -9.55 -0.86 13.52
N ILE A 17 -9.02 -0.44 12.38
CA ILE A 17 -9.24 -1.10 11.11
C ILE A 17 -8.54 -2.45 11.20
N TYR A 18 -9.32 -3.51 11.37
CA TYR A 18 -8.87 -4.90 11.22
C TYR A 18 -8.67 -5.12 9.71
N TYR A 19 -7.67 -4.44 9.14
CA TYR A 19 -7.15 -4.77 7.83
C TYR A 19 -6.84 -6.28 7.85
N SER A 20 -7.07 -6.98 6.74
CA SER A 20 -6.64 -8.36 6.56
C SER A 20 -5.09 -8.44 6.57
N MET A 21 -4.49 -8.12 7.71
CA MET A 21 -3.08 -8.19 7.99
C MET A 21 -2.81 -9.63 8.34
N ARG A 22 -2.00 -10.29 7.51
CA ARG A 22 -1.47 -11.59 7.91
C ARG A 22 -0.70 -11.40 9.21
N ARG A 23 -0.84 -12.34 10.15
CA ARG A 23 -0.22 -12.25 11.48
C ARG A 23 1.31 -12.10 11.42
N ASN A 24 1.93 -12.46 10.29
CA ASN A 24 3.38 -12.37 10.04
C ASN A 24 3.67 -11.49 8.81
N VAL A 25 3.47 -10.18 8.94
CA VAL A 25 3.99 -9.21 7.96
C VAL A 25 5.34 -8.72 8.47
N ASN A 26 6.37 -8.72 7.62
CA ASN A 26 7.69 -8.19 8.00
C ASN A 26 7.97 -6.80 7.36
N VAL A 27 7.16 -6.40 6.38
CA VAL A 27 7.41 -5.24 5.52
C VAL A 27 6.11 -4.54 5.11
N LEU A 28 6.17 -3.23 5.03
CA LEU A 28 5.12 -2.32 4.57
C LEU A 28 5.61 -1.62 3.32
N ILE A 29 4.76 -1.57 2.30
CA ILE A 29 5.09 -0.90 1.05
C ILE A 29 4.08 0.22 0.84
N TYR A 30 4.60 1.43 0.63
CA TYR A 30 3.81 2.62 0.34
C TYR A 30 3.81 2.79 -1.17
N LEU A 31 2.62 2.84 -1.77
CA LEU A 31 2.45 2.99 -3.21
C LEU A 31 2.15 4.45 -3.54
N ASP A 32 2.87 4.98 -4.53
CA ASP A 32 2.50 6.21 -5.20
C ASP A 32 1.24 5.96 -6.05
N VAL A 33 0.09 6.18 -5.41
CA VAL A 33 -1.23 5.99 -6.01
C VAL A 33 -1.43 6.91 -7.21
N LYS A 34 -0.90 8.14 -7.15
CA LYS A 34 -1.06 9.11 -8.24
C LYS A 34 -0.37 8.59 -9.49
N LYS A 35 0.91 8.24 -9.38
CA LYS A 35 1.69 7.69 -10.50
C LYS A 35 1.11 6.37 -11.02
N ALA A 36 0.65 5.50 -10.12
CA ALA A 36 0.02 4.25 -10.51
C ALA A 36 -1.25 4.47 -11.33
N LEU A 37 -2.12 5.40 -10.91
CA LEU A 37 -3.35 5.74 -11.63
C LEU A 37 -3.07 6.46 -12.97
N GLU A 38 -2.09 7.36 -13.01
CA GLU A 38 -1.65 8.06 -14.23
C GLU A 38 -1.11 7.07 -15.28
N ASP A 39 -0.37 6.05 -14.86
CA ASP A 39 0.09 4.95 -15.72
C ASP A 39 -1.00 3.91 -16.05
N GLY A 40 -2.23 4.07 -15.54
CA GLY A 40 -3.38 3.23 -15.85
C GLY A 40 -3.56 1.98 -14.96
N MET A 41 -2.90 1.90 -13.81
CA MET A 41 -3.09 0.80 -12.86
C MET A 41 -4.49 0.85 -12.25
N LYS A 42 -5.23 -0.26 -12.32
CA LYS A 42 -6.57 -0.35 -11.72
C LYS A 42 -6.48 -0.56 -10.22
N LEU A 43 -7.00 0.40 -9.45
CA LEU A 43 -7.12 0.32 -8.00
C LEU A 43 -8.59 0.21 -7.61
N TYR A 44 -8.90 -0.73 -6.73
CA TYR A 44 -10.25 -0.99 -6.23
C TYR A 44 -10.29 -0.79 -4.72
N ILE A 45 -11.42 -0.33 -4.18
CA ILE A 45 -11.65 -0.27 -2.75
C ILE A 45 -12.69 -1.34 -2.43
N SER A 46 -12.32 -2.28 -1.56
CA SER A 46 -13.26 -3.28 -1.01
C SER A 46 -14.13 -2.69 0.09
N ASP A 47 -15.23 -3.38 0.43
CA ASP A 47 -16.15 -3.00 1.51
C ASP A 47 -15.44 -2.80 2.86
N ASN A 48 -14.37 -3.57 3.10
CA ASN A 48 -13.53 -3.46 4.29
C ASN A 48 -12.50 -2.32 4.22
N ARG A 49 -12.65 -1.39 3.27
CA ARG A 49 -11.77 -0.23 3.04
C ARG A 49 -10.31 -0.63 2.77
N VAL A 50 -10.10 -1.79 2.13
CA VAL A 50 -8.78 -2.24 1.66
C VAL A 50 -8.63 -1.91 0.18
N ILE A 51 -7.48 -1.36 -0.20
CA ILE A 51 -7.11 -1.15 -1.60
C ILE A 51 -6.62 -2.47 -2.20
N LEU A 52 -7.19 -2.83 -3.35
CA LEU A 52 -6.82 -3.98 -4.15
C LEU A 52 -6.33 -3.51 -5.52
N THR A 53 -5.40 -4.25 -6.12
CA THR A 53 -4.90 -4.00 -7.46
C THR A 53 -4.52 -5.32 -8.11
N GLU A 54 -4.78 -5.45 -9.41
CA GLU A 54 -4.26 -6.54 -10.23
C GLU A 54 -2.81 -6.29 -10.68
N GLY A 55 -2.29 -5.08 -10.48
CA GLY A 55 -1.01 -4.65 -11.05
C GLY A 55 -1.06 -4.60 -12.58
N PHE A 56 0.11 -4.61 -13.20
CA PHE A 56 0.25 -4.83 -14.64
C PHE A 56 0.68 -6.29 -14.83
N ASP A 57 -0.14 -7.07 -15.54
CA ASP A 57 0.08 -8.50 -15.75
C ASP A 57 0.32 -9.29 -14.44
N GLY A 58 -0.41 -8.92 -13.38
CA GLY A 58 -0.28 -9.55 -12.06
C GLY A 58 0.85 -8.99 -11.19
N VAL A 59 1.58 -7.96 -11.64
CA VAL A 59 2.78 -7.44 -10.96
C VAL A 59 2.67 -5.95 -10.66
N VAL A 60 3.03 -5.55 -9.44
CA VAL A 60 3.23 -4.14 -9.07
C VAL A 60 4.72 -3.84 -9.12
N LEU A 61 5.14 -3.06 -10.12
CA LEU A 61 6.54 -2.69 -10.32
C LEU A 61 7.05 -1.76 -9.21
N VAL A 62 8.35 -1.89 -8.87
CA VAL A 62 9.03 -1.09 -7.84
C VAL A 62 9.01 0.41 -8.15
N LYS A 63 8.90 0.81 -9.44
CA LYS A 63 8.77 2.22 -9.85
C LYS A 63 7.57 2.96 -9.26
N TYR A 64 6.60 2.23 -8.70
CA TYR A 64 5.43 2.79 -8.02
C TYR A 64 5.58 2.80 -6.49
N PHE A 65 6.69 2.33 -5.94
CA PHE A 65 6.92 2.34 -4.49
C PHE A 65 7.47 3.70 -4.08
N GLU A 66 6.74 4.37 -3.18
CA GLU A 66 7.15 5.61 -2.55
C GLU A 66 8.13 5.34 -1.40
N ARG A 67 7.88 4.27 -0.63
CA ARG A 67 8.71 3.88 0.52
C ARG A 67 8.49 2.42 0.89
N ILE A 68 9.50 1.80 1.49
CA ILE A 68 9.40 0.48 2.13
C ILE A 68 9.85 0.63 3.58
N ASP A 69 9.05 0.15 4.54
CA ASP A 69 9.38 0.14 5.96
C ASP A 69 9.32 -1.29 6.50
N SER A 70 10.18 -1.63 7.47
CA SER A 70 10.07 -2.88 8.24
C SER A 70 8.83 -2.87 9.16
N TRP A 71 8.42 -4.05 9.62
CA TRP A 71 7.38 -4.21 10.63
C TRP A 71 7.82 -5.26 11.66
N PRO A 72 7.64 -5.02 12.97
CA PRO A 72 6.92 -3.90 13.58
C PRO A 72 7.71 -2.58 13.70
N ASP A 73 9.02 -2.61 13.50
CA ASP A 73 9.92 -1.51 13.90
C ASP A 73 9.79 -0.23 13.06
N ARG A 74 9.13 -0.29 11.90
CA ARG A 74 8.92 0.85 10.97
C ARG A 74 10.22 1.51 10.51
N LEU A 75 11.30 0.74 10.40
CA LEU A 75 12.58 1.24 9.90
C LEU A 75 12.58 1.29 8.37
N PRO A 76 13.06 2.37 7.74
CA PRO A 76 13.13 2.45 6.29
C PRO A 76 14.05 1.36 5.73
N ILE A 77 13.59 0.69 4.68
CA ILE A 77 14.35 -0.31 3.93
C ILE A 77 14.71 0.30 2.58
N SER A 78 16.01 0.41 2.32
CA SER A 78 16.50 0.85 1.01
C SER A 78 16.17 -0.18 -0.07
N PHE A 79 15.68 0.29 -1.21
CA PHE A 79 15.44 -0.51 -2.40
C PHE A 79 16.04 0.19 -3.61
N LEU A 80 16.43 -0.60 -4.61
CA LEU A 80 16.93 -0.07 -5.87
C LEU A 80 15.73 0.39 -6.71
N THR A 81 15.76 1.64 -7.15
CA THR A 81 14.83 2.24 -8.13
C THR A 81 15.33 2.05 -9.55
#